data_AF-A0A2N1PSE6-F1
#
_entry.id   AF-A0A2N1PSE6-F1
#
_cell.length_a   1.000
_cell.length_b   1.000
_cell.length_c   1.000
_cell.angle_alpha   90.00
_cell.angle_beta   90.00
_cell.angle_gamma   90.00
#
_symmetry.space_group_name_H-M   'P 1'
#
loop_
_entity.id
_entity.type
_entity.pdbx_description
1 polymer ?
#
loop_
_entity_poly.entity_id
_entity_poly.type
_entity_poly.pdbx_seq_one_letter_code
_entity_poly.pdbx_strand_id
1 'polypeptide(L)'
;MKIAIVGAGQACQTLLPVLCSIDSISVTGVSDINENAPGILLAKELGISIFTHMKDLMATGPDLIIELTGNRKVAEILAEMKSENQQVLTSGSALLMCKVISGNQLTSSRMVTSATDAIEQLVQNLDSMLKTFRNSFSTIEKILIQSKMISMNASIEAARAGSSGNAFAVVVSRIEDLSNQINQALTPLSKGADSCSEMVEKVRILDLELKKSLTLDKG
;
A
#
# COMPACT_ATOMS: atom_id res chain seq x y z
N MET A 1 28.06 4.97 12.75
CA MET A 1 28.34 6.40 13.00
C MET A 1 27.49 6.85 14.19
N LYS A 2 28.13 7.43 15.20
CA LYS A 2 27.48 7.97 16.40
C LYS A 2 27.06 9.41 16.18
N ILE A 3 25.79 9.71 16.40
CA ILE A 3 25.21 11.04 16.17
C ILE A 3 24.67 11.61 17.47
N ALA A 4 25.04 12.85 17.77
CA ALA A 4 24.42 13.66 18.82
C ALA A 4 23.56 14.76 18.18
N ILE A 5 22.41 15.07 18.79
CA ILE A 5 21.53 16.15 18.30
C ILE A 5 21.42 17.24 19.37
N VAL A 6 21.64 18.50 18.96
CA VAL A 6 21.50 19.67 19.82
C VAL A 6 20.37 20.54 19.31
N GLY A 7 19.32 20.71 20.10
CA GLY A 7 18.06 21.33 19.73
C GLY A 7 17.01 20.26 19.38
N ALA A 8 15.93 20.21 20.15
CA ALA A 8 14.87 19.21 20.07
C ALA A 8 13.53 19.80 19.59
N GLY A 9 13.58 20.83 18.74
CA GLY A 9 12.41 21.40 18.09
C GLY A 9 11.83 20.50 16.99
N GLN A 10 11.01 21.09 16.13
CA GLN A 10 10.34 20.38 15.02
C GLN A 10 11.33 19.69 14.06
N ALA A 11 12.47 20.34 13.77
CA ALA A 11 13.50 19.74 12.92
C ALA A 11 14.05 18.43 13.50
N CYS A 12 14.21 18.35 14.83
CA CYS A 12 14.62 17.11 15.50
C CYS A 12 13.54 16.05 15.37
N GLN A 13 12.27 16.41 15.56
CA GLN A 13 11.14 15.50 15.42
C GLN A 13 11.08 14.88 14.01
N THR A 14 11.43 15.65 12.96
CA THR A 14 11.50 15.15 11.58
C THR A 14 12.71 14.24 11.34
N LEU A 15 13.89 14.62 11.84
CA LEU A 15 15.14 13.89 11.56
C LEU A 15 15.26 12.61 12.36
N LEU A 16 14.84 12.62 13.63
CA LEU A 16 15.12 11.56 14.59
C LEU A 16 14.63 10.18 14.13
N PRO A 17 13.39 10.01 13.63
CA PRO A 17 12.93 8.71 13.12
C PRO A 17 13.74 8.21 11.92
N VAL A 18 14.11 9.11 11.00
CA VAL A 18 14.90 8.77 9.81
C VAL A 18 16.31 8.34 10.19
N LEU A 19 16.91 8.98 11.19
CA LEU A 19 18.23 8.59 11.67
C LEU A 19 18.20 7.23 12.39
N CYS A 20 17.13 6.94 13.13
CA CYS A 20 16.97 5.67 13.85
C CYS A 20 16.62 4.48 12.94
N SER A 21 16.08 4.73 11.73
CA SER A 21 15.77 3.68 10.76
C SER A 21 16.99 3.22 9.94
N ILE A 22 18.14 3.87 10.10
CA ILE A 22 19.37 3.55 9.37
C ILE A 22 20.28 2.73 10.27
N ASP A 23 20.45 1.43 9.98
CA ASP A 23 21.23 0.48 10.79
C ASP A 23 22.67 0.91 11.09
N SER A 24 23.27 1.69 10.19
CA SER A 24 24.66 2.18 10.34
C SER A 24 24.78 3.42 11.24
N ILE A 25 23.67 3.97 11.72
CA ILE A 25 23.60 5.17 12.57
C ILE A 25 23.16 4.78 13.98
N SER A 26 23.81 5.38 14.98
CA SER A 26 23.42 5.27 16.38
C SER A 26 23.29 6.66 16.96
N VAL A 27 22.08 7.04 17.37
CA VAL A 27 21.84 8.33 18.03
C VAL A 27 22.22 8.20 19.50
N THR A 28 23.31 8.85 19.90
CA THR A 28 23.84 8.76 21.28
C THR A 28 23.06 9.62 22.25
N GLY A 29 22.40 10.66 21.76
CA GLY A 29 21.46 11.44 22.55
C GLY A 29 20.93 12.69 21.87
N VAL A 30 19.91 13.26 22.51
CA VAL A 30 19.28 14.52 22.11
C VAL A 30 19.37 15.50 23.27
N SER A 31 19.85 16.72 23.02
CA SER A 31 19.94 17.77 24.02
C SER A 31 19.05 18.97 23.70
N ASP A 32 18.30 19.44 24.69
CA ASP A 32 17.55 20.69 24.63
C ASP A 32 17.38 21.26 26.04
N ILE A 33 17.29 22.59 26.14
CA ILE A 33 17.02 23.29 27.41
C ILE A 33 15.58 23.06 27.90
N ASN A 34 14.66 22.73 26.99
CA ASN A 34 13.27 22.46 27.28
C ASN A 34 13.02 20.94 27.24
N GLU A 35 12.83 20.34 28.41
CA GLU A 35 12.54 18.90 28.55
C GLU A 35 11.18 18.47 27.97
N ASN A 36 10.31 19.44 27.67
CA ASN A 36 9.01 19.22 27.03
C ASN A 36 9.06 19.53 25.53
N ALA A 37 10.23 19.77 24.96
CA ALA A 37 10.38 19.96 23.53
C ALA A 37 9.94 18.68 22.77
N PRO A 38 9.31 18.82 21.59
CA PRO A 38 8.73 17.69 20.88
C PRO A 38 9.75 16.59 20.54
N GLY A 39 10.98 16.96 20.17
CA GLY A 39 12.06 16.01 19.92
C GLY A 39 12.56 15.29 21.18
N ILE A 40 12.47 15.91 22.37
CA ILE A 40 12.79 15.25 23.65
C ILE A 40 11.75 14.19 23.98
N LEU A 41 10.46 14.52 23.81
CA LEU A 41 9.37 13.58 24.04
C LEU A 41 9.50 12.36 23.12
N LEU A 42 9.76 12.58 21.83
CA LEU A 42 10.02 11.51 20.87
C LEU A 42 11.28 10.70 21.21
N ALA A 43 12.37 11.36 21.61
CA ALA A 43 13.59 10.67 22.02
C ALA A 43 13.33 9.73 23.21
N LYS A 44 12.53 10.15 24.19
CA LYS A 44 12.12 9.31 25.33
C LYS A 44 11.34 8.08 24.86
N GLU A 45 10.40 8.25 23.94
CA GLU A 45 9.60 7.15 23.37
C GLU A 45 10.48 6.12 22.64
N LEU A 46 11.49 6.59 21.92
CA LEU A 46 12.46 5.75 21.20
C LEU A 46 13.57 5.18 22.11
N GLY A 47 13.55 5.46 23.41
CA GLY A 47 14.57 4.99 24.36
C GLY A 47 15.94 5.66 24.20
N ILE A 48 16.00 6.83 23.58
CA ILE A 48 17.23 7.60 23.34
C ILE A 48 17.53 8.47 24.56
N SER A 49 18.81 8.53 24.94
CA SER A 49 19.25 9.35 26.08
C SER A 49 19.02 10.85 25.84
N ILE A 50 18.53 11.55 26.85
CA ILE A 50 18.23 12.98 26.79
C ILE A 50 19.14 13.79 27.72
N PHE A 51 19.47 15.02 27.33
CA PHE A 51 20.41 15.86 28.07
C PHE A 51 19.96 17.32 28.11
N THR A 52 20.01 17.98 29.26
CA THR A 52 19.75 19.43 29.37
C THR A 52 21.00 20.27 29.10
N HIS A 53 22.19 19.65 29.17
CA HIS A 53 23.46 20.31 28.92
C HIS A 53 24.25 19.62 27.79
N MET A 54 24.71 20.42 26.83
CA MET A 54 25.46 19.93 25.67
C MET A 54 26.75 19.21 26.05
N LYS A 55 27.41 19.62 27.15
CA LYS A 55 28.67 19.02 27.60
C LYS A 55 28.50 17.54 27.96
N ASP A 56 27.39 17.18 28.59
CA ASP A 56 27.07 15.81 28.95
C ASP A 56 26.76 14.97 27.72
N LEU A 57 26.07 15.57 26.74
CA LEU A 57 25.85 14.95 25.43
C LEU A 57 27.18 14.71 24.69
N MET A 58 28.12 15.67 24.73
CA MET A 58 29.44 15.48 24.08
C MET A 58 30.27 14.38 24.74
N ALA A 59 30.09 14.14 26.04
CA ALA A 59 30.76 13.04 26.75
C ALA A 59 30.35 11.65 26.24
N THR A 60 29.23 11.54 25.50
CA THR A 60 28.84 10.29 24.82
C THR A 60 29.76 9.91 23.65
N GLY A 61 30.66 10.82 23.25
CA GLY A 61 31.60 10.63 22.15
C GLY A 61 30.93 10.45 20.79
N PRO A 62 30.10 11.41 20.33
CA PRO A 62 29.54 11.37 18.98
C PRO A 62 30.63 11.60 17.92
N ASP A 63 30.46 11.00 16.74
CA ASP A 63 31.28 11.28 15.55
C ASP A 63 30.78 12.55 14.83
N LEU A 64 29.45 12.72 14.80
CA LEU A 64 28.75 13.84 14.16
C LEU A 64 27.76 14.49 15.14
N ILE A 65 27.78 15.81 15.20
CA ILE A 65 26.85 16.62 15.99
C ILE A 65 25.93 17.37 15.03
N ILE A 66 24.62 17.20 15.17
CA ILE A 66 23.62 17.92 14.39
C ILE A 66 23.08 19.07 15.23
N GLU A 67 23.39 20.31 14.81
CA GLU A 67 22.92 21.53 15.45
C GLU A 67 21.58 21.95 14.82
N LEU A 68 20.51 21.97 15.62
CA LEU A 68 19.12 22.25 15.23
C LEU A 68 18.51 23.42 16.02
N THR A 69 19.30 24.16 16.79
CA THR A 69 18.82 25.30 17.57
C THR A 69 18.58 26.54 16.71
N GLY A 70 19.30 26.66 15.58
CA GLY A 70 19.29 27.85 14.74
C GLY A 70 19.97 29.07 15.38
N ASN A 71 20.60 28.88 16.54
CA ASN A 71 21.26 29.95 17.27
C ASN A 71 22.75 29.96 16.95
N ARG A 72 23.22 31.07 16.35
CA ARG A 72 24.63 31.23 15.98
C ARG A 72 25.60 31.03 17.15
N LYS A 73 25.21 31.47 18.36
CA LYS A 73 26.04 31.28 19.56
C LYS A 73 26.24 29.80 19.90
N VAL A 74 25.22 28.96 19.69
CA VAL A 74 25.33 27.52 19.92
C VAL A 74 26.29 26.90 18.91
N ALA A 75 26.23 27.32 17.64
CA ALA A 75 27.18 26.87 16.62
C ALA A 75 28.62 27.30 16.94
N GLU A 76 28.83 28.53 17.43
CA GLU A 76 30.14 29.04 17.89
C GLU A 76 30.67 28.19 19.07
N ILE A 77 29.84 27.93 20.09
CA ILE A 77 30.19 27.09 21.26
C ILE A 77 30.52 25.65 20.83
N LEU A 78 29.76 25.07 19.90
CA LEU A 78 30.03 23.73 19.38
C LEU A 78 31.36 23.67 18.61
N ALA A 79 31.69 24.72 17.86
CA ALA A 79 32.96 24.81 17.14
C ALA A 79 34.16 24.87 18.10
N GLU A 80 34.00 25.51 19.26
CA GLU A 80 35.04 25.58 20.30
C GLU A 80 35.13 24.30 21.16
N MET A 81 34.00 23.62 21.42
CA MET A 81 33.95 22.45 22.31
C MET A 81 34.33 21.14 21.61
N LYS A 82 34.15 21.05 20.29
CA LYS A 82 34.37 19.80 19.55
C LYS A 82 35.83 19.35 19.59
N SER A 83 36.04 18.04 19.59
CA SER A 83 37.36 17.44 19.34
C SER A 83 37.73 17.45 17.84
N GLU A 84 38.99 17.17 17.50
CA GLU A 84 39.46 17.11 16.10
C GLU A 84 38.69 16.07 15.26
N ASN A 85 38.31 14.94 15.87
CA ASN A 85 37.58 13.86 15.19
C ASN A 85 36.08 14.10 15.09
N GLN A 86 35.55 15.16 15.71
CA GLN A 86 34.13 15.49 15.71
C GLN A 86 33.78 16.47 14.59
N GLN A 87 32.72 16.11 13.86
CA GLN A 87 32.11 16.95 12.83
C GLN A 87 30.84 17.61 13.36
N VAL A 88 30.54 18.81 12.87
CA VAL A 88 29.32 19.54 13.19
C VAL A 88 28.55 19.81 11.90
N LEU A 89 27.33 19.28 11.82
CA LEU A 89 26.35 19.66 10.82
C LEU A 89 25.58 20.87 11.35
N THR A 90 25.75 22.02 10.70
CA THR A 90 25.12 23.27 11.15
C THR A 90 23.63 23.30 10.84
N SER A 91 22.88 24.15 11.56
CA SER A 91 21.43 24.32 11.36
C SER A 91 21.01 24.63 9.93
N GLY A 92 21.79 25.37 9.15
CA GLY A 92 21.47 25.62 7.73
C GLY A 92 21.45 24.34 6.89
N SER A 93 22.50 23.51 7.02
CA SER A 93 22.58 22.21 6.34
C SER A 93 21.57 21.20 6.87
N ALA A 94 21.33 21.19 8.19
CA ALA A 94 20.35 20.30 8.79
C ALA A 94 18.91 20.68 8.39
N LEU A 95 18.61 21.98 8.28
CA LEU A 95 17.33 22.46 7.78
C LEU A 95 17.10 22.07 6.31
N LEU A 96 18.15 22.10 5.47
CA LEU A 96 18.07 21.59 4.11
C LEU A 96 17.73 20.10 4.10
N MET A 97 18.38 19.29 4.95
CA MET A 97 18.03 17.87 5.12
C MET A 97 16.57 17.68 5.52
N CYS A 98 16.07 18.44 6.51
CA CYS A 98 14.65 18.38 6.89
C CYS A 98 13.73 18.70 5.70
N LYS A 99 14.03 19.77 4.94
CA LYS A 99 13.23 20.14 3.75
C LYS A 99 13.22 19.05 2.69
N VAL A 100 14.36 18.39 2.44
CA VAL A 100 14.46 17.27 1.51
C VAL A 100 13.64 16.08 2.00
N ILE A 101 13.74 15.73 3.28
CA ILE A 101 12.97 14.63 3.90
C ILE A 101 11.47 14.91 3.79
N SER A 102 11.02 16.08 4.23
CA SER A 102 9.60 16.44 4.16
C SER A 102 9.09 16.53 2.72
N GLY A 103 9.89 17.07 1.80
CA GLY A 103 9.55 17.11 0.38
C GLY A 103 9.40 15.71 -0.22
N ASN A 104 10.28 14.79 0.14
CA ASN A 104 10.22 13.41 -0.29
C ASN A 104 8.99 12.69 0.32
N GLN A 105 8.72 12.88 1.60
CA GLN A 105 7.52 12.33 2.26
C GLN A 105 6.22 12.83 1.62
N LEU A 106 6.12 14.12 1.31
CA LEU A 106 4.96 14.69 0.61
C LEU A 106 4.79 14.10 -0.79
N THR A 107 5.88 13.92 -1.52
CA THR A 107 5.86 13.33 -2.86
C THR A 107 5.43 11.87 -2.80
N SER A 108 5.99 11.09 -1.88
CA SER A 108 5.57 9.70 -1.62
C SER A 108 4.10 9.62 -1.23
N SER A 109 3.62 10.46 -0.31
CA SER A 109 2.22 10.48 0.10
C SER A 109 1.26 10.77 -1.07
N ARG A 110 1.62 11.71 -1.96
CA ARG A 110 0.85 11.98 -3.19
C ARG A 110 0.84 10.79 -4.14
N MET A 111 1.98 10.12 -4.34
CA MET A 111 2.05 8.92 -5.18
C MET A 111 1.18 7.80 -4.62
N VAL A 112 1.22 7.54 -3.31
CA VAL A 112 0.37 6.52 -2.68
C VAL A 112 -1.10 6.88 -2.83
N THR A 113 -1.48 8.14 -2.59
CA THR A 113 -2.88 8.60 -2.75
C THR A 113 -3.36 8.42 -4.20
N SER A 114 -2.54 8.80 -5.19
CA SER A 114 -2.88 8.59 -6.60
C SER A 114 -2.99 7.11 -6.95
N ALA A 115 -2.18 6.25 -6.34
CA ALA A 115 -2.25 4.80 -6.55
C ALA A 115 -3.53 4.20 -5.94
N THR A 116 -3.93 4.64 -4.74
CA THR A 116 -5.20 4.19 -4.12
C THR A 116 -6.41 4.60 -4.94
N ASP A 117 -6.41 5.82 -5.50
CA ASP A 117 -7.51 6.28 -6.37
C ASP A 117 -7.60 5.44 -7.66
N ALA A 118 -6.45 5.09 -8.25
CA ALA A 118 -6.39 4.24 -9.43
C ALA A 118 -6.86 2.80 -9.12
N ILE A 119 -6.48 2.24 -7.97
CA ILE A 119 -6.95 0.93 -7.51
C ILE A 119 -8.47 0.93 -7.35
N GLU A 120 -9.03 1.98 -6.75
CA GLU A 120 -10.48 2.10 -6.54
C GLU A 120 -11.24 2.10 -7.87
N GLN A 121 -10.77 2.87 -8.86
CA GLN A 121 -11.36 2.87 -10.20
C GLN A 121 -11.24 1.49 -10.87
N LEU A 122 -10.11 0.81 -10.72
CA LEU A 122 -9.88 -0.50 -11.32
C LEU A 122 -10.80 -1.56 -10.71
N VAL A 123 -10.98 -1.54 -9.38
CA VAL A 123 -11.94 -2.39 -8.66
C VAL A 123 -13.36 -2.16 -9.16
N GLN A 124 -13.79 -0.89 -9.29
CA GLN A 124 -15.14 -0.57 -9.80
C GLN A 124 -15.36 -1.09 -11.22
N ASN A 125 -14.36 -0.96 -12.10
CA ASN A 125 -14.43 -1.47 -13.46
C ASN A 125 -14.51 -3.01 -13.51
N LEU A 126 -13.72 -3.70 -12.67
CA LEU A 126 -13.77 -5.15 -12.55
C LEU A 126 -15.12 -5.64 -12.03
N ASP A 127 -15.69 -4.99 -11.01
CA ASP A 127 -17.03 -5.30 -10.49
C ASP A 127 -18.10 -5.19 -11.58
N SER A 128 -18.04 -4.13 -12.40
CA SER A 128 -18.96 -3.93 -13.52
C SER A 128 -18.82 -5.02 -14.59
N MET A 129 -17.58 -5.40 -14.91
CA MET A 129 -17.28 -6.45 -15.88
C MET A 129 -17.75 -7.83 -15.38
N LEU A 130 -17.53 -8.15 -14.11
CA LEU A 130 -17.99 -9.38 -13.48
C LEU A 130 -19.52 -9.49 -13.47
N LYS A 131 -20.22 -8.39 -13.17
CA LYS A 131 -21.69 -8.33 -13.28
C LYS A 131 -22.15 -8.62 -14.71
N THR A 132 -21.48 -8.04 -15.70
CA THR A 132 -21.78 -8.27 -17.12
C THR A 132 -21.58 -9.74 -17.49
N PHE A 133 -20.46 -10.36 -17.10
CA PHE A 133 -20.22 -11.79 -17.36
C PHE A 133 -21.26 -12.69 -16.70
N ARG A 134 -21.59 -12.46 -15.43
CA ARG A 134 -22.63 -13.24 -14.73
C ARG A 134 -23.98 -13.14 -15.44
N ASN A 135 -24.35 -11.94 -15.91
CA ASN A 135 -25.58 -11.74 -16.67
C ASN A 135 -25.54 -12.47 -18.03
N SER A 136 -24.41 -12.43 -18.74
CA SER A 136 -24.22 -13.18 -19.98
C SER A 136 -24.31 -14.69 -19.76
N PHE A 137 -23.66 -15.24 -18.74
CA PHE A 137 -23.75 -16.67 -18.42
C PHE A 137 -25.18 -17.09 -18.10
N SER A 138 -25.89 -16.33 -17.25
CA SER A 138 -27.30 -16.58 -16.96
C SER A 138 -28.19 -16.56 -18.22
N THR A 139 -27.87 -15.67 -19.17
CA THR A 139 -28.59 -15.61 -20.45
C THR A 139 -28.32 -16.84 -21.32
N ILE A 140 -27.07 -17.29 -21.38
CA ILE A 140 -26.70 -18.50 -22.14
C ILE A 140 -27.34 -19.74 -21.50
N GLU A 141 -27.35 -19.85 -20.17
CA GLU A 141 -28.05 -20.93 -19.47
C GLU A 141 -29.54 -20.97 -19.81
N LYS A 142 -30.22 -19.81 -19.84
CA LYS A 142 -31.63 -19.72 -20.28
C LYS A 142 -31.80 -20.20 -21.73
N ILE A 143 -30.89 -19.83 -22.63
CA ILE A 143 -30.91 -20.29 -24.02
C ILE A 143 -30.72 -21.81 -24.09
N LEU A 144 -29.82 -22.39 -23.30
CA LEU A 144 -29.59 -23.84 -23.25
C LEU A 144 -30.81 -24.59 -22.73
N ILE A 145 -31.47 -24.08 -21.68
CA ILE A 145 -32.72 -24.66 -21.17
C ILE A 145 -33.81 -24.63 -22.25
N GLN A 146 -33.97 -23.49 -22.94
CA GLN A 146 -34.93 -23.37 -24.04
C GLN A 146 -34.59 -24.32 -25.21
N SER A 147 -33.32 -24.38 -25.61
CA SER A 147 -32.85 -25.28 -26.67
C SER A 147 -33.12 -26.74 -26.31
N LYS A 148 -32.88 -27.13 -25.05
CA LYS A 148 -33.19 -28.48 -24.56
C LYS A 148 -34.68 -28.79 -24.65
N MET A 149 -35.56 -27.85 -24.29
CA MET A 149 -37.01 -28.04 -24.44
C MET A 149 -37.44 -28.19 -25.91
N ILE A 150 -36.91 -27.35 -26.82
CA ILE A 150 -37.19 -27.45 -28.25
C ILE A 150 -36.71 -28.80 -28.80
N SER A 151 -35.49 -29.20 -28.45
CA SER A 151 -34.90 -30.48 -28.86
C SER A 151 -35.72 -31.66 -28.35
N MET A 152 -36.22 -31.61 -27.12
CA MET A 152 -37.08 -32.65 -26.55
C MET A 152 -38.41 -32.78 -27.29
N ASN A 153 -39.08 -31.65 -27.58
CA ASN A 153 -40.32 -31.66 -28.36
C ASN A 153 -40.10 -32.21 -29.77
N ALA A 154 -38.99 -31.81 -30.42
CA ALA A 154 -38.61 -32.33 -31.73
C ALA A 154 -38.27 -33.83 -31.70
N SER A 155 -37.65 -34.31 -30.62
CA SER A 155 -37.35 -35.74 -30.41
C SER A 155 -38.64 -36.58 -30.34
N ILE A 156 -39.65 -36.11 -29.60
CA ILE A 156 -40.96 -36.76 -29.48
C ILE A 156 -41.63 -36.85 -30.86
N GLU A 157 -41.62 -35.76 -31.63
CA GLU A 157 -42.27 -35.72 -32.93
C GLU A 157 -41.52 -36.58 -33.97
N ALA A 158 -40.17 -36.60 -33.91
CA ALA A 158 -39.36 -37.49 -34.72
C ALA A 158 -39.65 -38.97 -34.42
N ALA A 159 -39.80 -39.34 -33.14
CA ALA A 159 -40.19 -40.69 -32.74
C ALA A 159 -41.60 -41.05 -33.23
N ARG A 160 -42.54 -40.09 -33.15
CA ARG A 160 -43.93 -40.26 -33.60
C ARG A 160 -44.05 -40.46 -35.11
N ALA A 161 -43.17 -39.83 -35.89
CA ALA A 161 -43.11 -39.97 -37.35
C ALA A 161 -42.49 -41.30 -37.84
N GLY A 162 -41.97 -42.14 -36.94
CA GLY A 162 -41.38 -43.43 -37.27
C GLY A 162 -40.22 -43.31 -38.27
N SER A 163 -40.23 -44.12 -39.34
CA SER A 163 -39.16 -44.11 -40.35
C SER A 163 -38.95 -42.75 -41.03
N SER A 164 -40.01 -41.95 -41.14
CA SER A 164 -39.95 -40.60 -41.75
C SER A 164 -39.27 -39.57 -40.85
N GLY A 165 -39.14 -39.84 -39.54
CA GLY A 165 -38.50 -38.97 -38.55
C GLY A 165 -37.00 -39.20 -38.37
N ASN A 166 -36.41 -40.23 -39.00
CA ASN A 166 -35.01 -40.64 -38.77
C ASN A 166 -34.00 -39.50 -39.05
N ALA A 167 -34.19 -38.73 -40.12
CA ALA A 167 -33.31 -37.60 -40.43
C ALA A 167 -33.42 -36.46 -39.39
N PHE A 168 -34.63 -36.23 -38.85
CA PHE A 168 -34.85 -35.25 -37.78
C PHE A 168 -34.24 -35.70 -36.45
N ALA A 169 -34.29 -36.99 -36.13
CA ALA A 169 -33.67 -37.55 -34.92
C ALA A 169 -32.14 -37.30 -34.87
N VAL A 170 -31.45 -37.37 -36.01
CA VAL A 170 -30.02 -37.06 -36.11
C VAL A 170 -29.73 -35.58 -35.78
N VAL A 171 -30.58 -34.67 -36.27
CA VAL A 171 -30.45 -33.22 -35.98
C VAL A 171 -30.66 -32.95 -34.49
N VAL A 172 -31.67 -33.57 -33.88
CA VAL A 172 -31.95 -33.49 -32.43
C VAL A 172 -30.74 -33.93 -31.60
N SER A 173 -30.15 -35.09 -31.92
CA SER A 173 -28.95 -35.58 -31.23
C SER A 173 -27.79 -34.56 -31.32
N ARG A 174 -27.61 -33.90 -32.47
CA ARG A 174 -26.55 -32.90 -32.64
C ARG A 174 -26.78 -31.64 -31.82
N ILE A 175 -28.04 -31.22 -31.63
CA ILE A 175 -28.41 -30.09 -30.77
C ILE A 175 -28.10 -30.42 -29.30
N GLU A 176 -28.38 -31.64 -28.86
CA GLU A 176 -28.05 -32.09 -27.51
C GLU A 176 -26.54 -32.13 -27.27
N ASP A 177 -25.77 -32.67 -28.22
CA ASP A 177 -24.31 -32.69 -28.16
C ASP A 177 -23.72 -31.28 -28.09
N LEU A 178 -24.24 -30.35 -28.89
CA LEU A 178 -23.80 -28.95 -28.88
C LEU A 178 -24.14 -28.27 -27.54
N SER A 179 -25.34 -28.50 -27.01
CA SER A 179 -25.75 -27.95 -25.73
C SER A 179 -24.87 -28.44 -24.58
N ASN A 180 -24.50 -29.72 -24.60
CA ASN A 180 -23.57 -30.31 -23.64
C ASN A 180 -22.18 -29.68 -23.73
N GLN A 181 -21.65 -29.46 -24.94
CA GLN A 181 -20.38 -28.79 -25.15
C GLN A 181 -20.37 -27.35 -24.63
N ILE A 182 -21.46 -26.59 -24.86
CA ILE A 182 -21.58 -25.21 -24.35
C ILE A 182 -21.61 -25.22 -22.81
N ASN A 183 -22.37 -26.11 -22.17
CA ASN A 183 -22.39 -26.25 -20.71
C ASN A 183 -20.99 -26.57 -20.13
N GLN A 184 -20.26 -27.47 -20.78
CA GLN A 184 -18.88 -27.79 -20.40
C GLN A 184 -17.95 -26.58 -20.53
N ALA A 185 -18.14 -25.74 -21.55
CA ALA A 185 -17.35 -24.52 -21.73
C ALA A 185 -17.73 -23.39 -20.75
N LEU A 186 -18.99 -23.30 -20.31
CA LEU A 186 -19.44 -22.30 -19.33
C LEU A 186 -18.91 -22.57 -17.92
N THR A 187 -18.78 -23.83 -17.53
CA THR A 187 -18.32 -24.21 -16.19
C THR A 187 -16.97 -23.57 -15.79
N PRO A 188 -15.88 -23.69 -16.58
CA PRO A 188 -14.61 -23.05 -16.24
C PRO A 188 -14.69 -21.52 -16.29
N LEU A 189 -15.52 -20.95 -17.16
CA LEU A 189 -15.72 -19.49 -17.23
C LEU A 189 -16.41 -18.95 -15.97
N SER A 190 -17.41 -19.65 -15.43
CA SER A 190 -18.05 -19.30 -14.16
C SER A 190 -17.05 -19.35 -13.02
N LYS A 191 -16.25 -20.43 -12.93
CA LYS A 191 -15.19 -20.55 -11.91
C LYS A 191 -14.14 -19.43 -12.03
N GLY A 192 -13.79 -19.04 -13.25
CA GLY A 192 -12.90 -17.91 -13.51
C GLY A 192 -13.48 -16.59 -13.01
N ALA A 193 -14.77 -16.33 -13.26
CA ALA A 193 -15.47 -15.15 -12.76
C ALA A 193 -15.51 -15.12 -11.23
N ASP A 194 -15.75 -16.24 -10.57
CA ASP A 194 -15.74 -16.33 -9.10
C ASP A 194 -14.33 -16.10 -8.53
N SER A 195 -13.30 -16.68 -9.16
CA SER A 195 -11.90 -16.45 -8.78
C SER A 195 -11.51 -14.97 -8.93
N CYS A 196 -11.95 -14.31 -10.00
CA CYS A 196 -11.77 -12.87 -10.17
C CYS A 196 -12.50 -12.07 -9.08
N SER A 197 -13.71 -12.49 -8.71
CA SER A 197 -14.48 -11.86 -7.62
C SER A 197 -13.73 -11.93 -6.28
N GLU A 198 -13.14 -13.08 -5.95
CA GLU A 198 -12.31 -13.23 -4.74
C GLU A 198 -11.05 -12.35 -4.79
N MET A 199 -10.41 -12.26 -5.95
CA MET A 199 -9.22 -11.41 -6.14
C MET A 199 -9.55 -9.93 -5.98
N VAL A 200 -10.69 -9.47 -6.51
CA VAL A 200 -11.18 -8.10 -6.30
C VAL A 200 -11.37 -7.81 -4.81
N GLU A 201 -11.93 -8.74 -4.04
CA GLU A 201 -12.11 -8.56 -2.60
C GLU A 201 -10.78 -8.49 -1.84
N LYS A 202 -9.79 -9.31 -2.21
CA LYS A 202 -8.44 -9.21 -1.65
C LYS A 202 -7.80 -7.85 -1.94
N VAL A 203 -7.94 -7.33 -3.16
CA VAL A 203 -7.44 -6.00 -3.52
C VAL A 203 -8.14 -4.91 -2.70
N ARG A 204 -9.45 -5.03 -2.45
CA ARG A 204 -10.21 -4.09 -1.61
C ARG A 204 -9.69 -4.07 -0.17
N ILE A 205 -9.38 -5.23 0.40
CA ILE A 205 -8.80 -5.32 1.75
C ILE A 205 -7.42 -4.65 1.80
N LEU A 206 -6.55 -4.93 0.81
CA LEU A 206 -5.23 -4.31 0.73
C LEU A 206 -5.30 -2.78 0.57
N ASP A 207 -6.25 -2.27 -0.24
CA ASP A 207 -6.49 -0.83 -0.38
C ASP A 207 -6.90 -0.19 0.96
N LEU A 208 -7.77 -0.85 1.74
CA LEU A 208 -8.17 -0.39 3.06
C LEU A 208 -7.00 -0.36 4.06
N GLU A 209 -6.13 -1.37 4.05
CA GLU A 209 -4.93 -1.40 4.88
C GLU A 209 -3.95 -0.28 4.51
N LEU A 210 -3.75 -0.04 3.22
CA LEU A 210 -2.90 1.03 2.73
C LEU A 210 -3.45 2.40 3.14
N LYS A 211 -4.77 2.63 2.98
CA LYS A 211 -5.44 3.87 3.43
C LYS A 211 -5.30 4.07 4.95
N LYS A 212 -5.38 3.02 5.76
CA LYS A 212 -5.15 3.11 7.22
C LYS A 212 -3.71 3.53 7.55
N SER A 213 -2.71 2.96 6.89
CA SER A 213 -1.31 3.36 7.12
C SER A 213 -1.06 4.85 6.82
N LEU A 214 -1.73 5.41 5.80
CA LEU A 214 -1.64 6.84 5.48
C LEU A 214 -2.29 7.75 6.54
N THR A 215 -3.29 7.25 7.28
CA THR A 215 -3.94 8.02 8.35
C THR A 215 -3.19 7.95 9.67
N LEU A 216 -2.46 6.85 9.93
CA LEU A 216 -1.62 6.69 11.11
C LEU A 216 -0.37 7.58 11.05
N ASP A 217 0.15 7.85 9.85
CA ASP A 217 1.32 8.74 9.63
C ASP A 217 1.00 10.25 9.80
N LYS A 218 -0.24 10.59 10.19
CA LYS A 218 -0.73 11.97 10.42
C LYS A 218 -1.08 12.29 11.88
N GLY A 219 -0.93 11.33 12.80
CA GLY A 219 -1.18 11.49 14.24
C GLY A 219 0.11 11.52 15.03
#